data_AF-A0A8T8X9T5-F1
#
_entry.id   AF-A0A8T8X9T5-F1
#
_cell.length_a   1.000
_cell.length_b   1.000
_cell.length_c   1.000
_cell.angle_alpha   90.00
_cell.angle_beta   90.00
_cell.angle_gamma   90.00
#
_symmetry.space_group_name_H-M   'P 1'
#
loop_
_entity.id
_entity.type
_entity.pdbx_description
1 polymer ?
#
loop_
_entity_poly.entity_id
_entity_poly.type
_entity_poly.pdbx_seq_one_letter_code
_entity_poly.pdbx_strand_id
1 'polypeptide(L)'
;MLRRSAATFHSRVESLSWSPYLAECLTELEEAHEAPGDALLVGLVKLQLIAAKVTRIWVESGECKTDEGTRMIGPYVALLNMELAAVRDQAPSHVRTNRIFQTMTSHTELTINELTLLRTSTVPIATDPDLQTLDHLFRCLEAIKSWIRTMLKFDAAEYLGFPFPLWKQFRTVVLVTLRLGALDDPAWDTGLVRRSVDLPGVLDEIAQKLERGRSQTAEPVFATFIKMVHMLKSWTLSVYADGPSESADAGCTSGSLSEGEPAVVEEPPWADLVCEDEFWNVDFLGWPYMS
;
A
#
# COMPACT_ATOMS: atom_id res chain seq x y z
N MET A 1 -31.56 18.16 -29.79
CA MET A 1 -31.39 18.44 -28.34
C MET A 1 -31.29 17.11 -27.61
N LEU A 2 -30.44 17.02 -26.58
CA LEU A 2 -30.12 15.87 -25.70
C LEU A 2 -29.14 14.81 -26.23
N ARG A 3 -27.84 15.12 -26.13
CA ARG A 3 -26.76 14.10 -25.99
C ARG A 3 -25.43 14.67 -25.44
N ARG A 4 -25.47 15.63 -24.52
CA ARG A 4 -24.25 16.30 -24.01
C ARG A 4 -24.17 16.53 -22.49
N SER A 5 -24.96 15.85 -21.66
CA SER A 5 -24.98 16.10 -20.20
C SER A 5 -24.49 14.94 -19.33
N ALA A 6 -23.66 14.04 -19.85
CA ALA A 6 -23.05 12.97 -19.05
C ALA A 6 -21.53 13.16 -18.81
N ALA A 7 -20.92 14.25 -19.30
CA ALA A 7 -19.48 14.46 -19.22
C ALA A 7 -19.02 15.47 -18.15
N THR A 8 -19.91 15.93 -17.25
CA THR A 8 -19.59 17.01 -16.29
C THR A 8 -19.58 16.60 -14.82
N PHE A 9 -19.80 15.32 -14.48
CA PHE A 9 -19.69 14.86 -13.09
C PHE A 9 -18.34 14.22 -12.73
N HIS A 10 -17.57 13.76 -13.72
CA HIS A 10 -16.25 13.15 -13.46
C HIS A 10 -15.18 14.17 -13.05
N SER A 11 -15.33 15.46 -13.38
CA SER A 11 -14.36 16.50 -13.04
C SER A 11 -14.66 17.25 -11.74
N ARG A 12 -15.67 16.81 -10.96
CA ARG A 12 -16.16 17.55 -9.79
C ARG A 12 -16.18 16.77 -8.48
N VAL A 13 -15.61 15.56 -8.46
CA VAL A 13 -14.93 15.12 -7.24
C VAL A 13 -13.55 15.78 -7.28
N GLU A 14 -13.53 17.11 -7.15
CA GLU A 14 -12.34 17.75 -6.60
C GLU A 14 -12.15 17.07 -5.25
N SER A 15 -11.21 16.12 -5.18
CA SER A 15 -10.70 15.63 -3.90
C SER A 15 -10.43 16.88 -3.08
N LEU A 16 -11.23 17.15 -2.04
CA LEU A 16 -11.14 18.36 -1.21
C LEU A 16 -9.66 18.61 -0.91
N SER A 17 -9.08 19.57 -1.61
CA SER A 17 -7.67 19.85 -1.47
C SER A 17 -7.48 20.39 -0.06
N TRP A 18 -6.44 19.91 0.62
CA TRP A 18 -6.13 20.40 1.95
C TRP A 18 -6.01 21.93 1.90
N SER A 19 -6.86 22.63 2.65
CA SER A 19 -6.98 24.09 2.60
C SER A 19 -6.50 24.71 3.91
N PRO A 20 -6.11 26.00 3.90
CA PRO A 20 -5.78 26.71 5.14
C PRO A 20 -6.90 26.66 6.17
N TYR A 21 -8.16 26.71 5.73
CA TYR A 21 -9.32 26.57 6.59
C TYR A 21 -9.39 25.19 7.28
N LEU A 22 -9.12 24.10 6.56
CA LEU A 22 -9.05 22.76 7.18
C LEU A 22 -7.90 22.64 8.19
N ALA A 23 -6.80 23.36 7.97
CA ALA A 23 -5.70 23.43 8.94
C ALA A 23 -6.09 24.22 10.20
N GLU A 24 -6.84 25.32 10.05
CA GLU A 24 -7.43 26.05 11.18
C GLU A 24 -8.40 25.14 11.96
N CYS A 25 -9.33 24.45 11.29
CA CYS A 25 -10.23 23.50 11.94
C CYS A 25 -9.50 22.37 12.68
N LEU A 26 -8.42 21.84 12.10
CA LEU A 26 -7.61 20.82 12.75
C LEU A 26 -6.92 21.35 14.01
N THR A 27 -6.47 22.62 13.97
CA THR A 27 -5.85 23.30 15.12
C THR A 27 -6.87 23.54 16.22
N GLU A 28 -8.05 24.05 15.87
CA GLU A 28 -9.16 24.23 16.82
C GLU A 28 -9.57 22.89 17.47
N LEU A 29 -9.64 21.81 16.71
CA LEU A 29 -9.96 20.47 17.22
C LEU A 29 -8.88 19.94 18.18
N GLU A 30 -7.61 20.28 17.91
CA GLU A 30 -6.48 19.93 18.76
C GLU A 30 -6.42 20.76 20.04
N GLU A 31 -6.96 21.99 20.06
CA GLU A 31 -6.94 22.87 21.24
C GLU A 31 -8.20 22.72 22.12
N ALA A 32 -9.38 22.60 21.51
CA ALA A 32 -10.66 22.69 22.22
C ALA A 32 -11.03 21.39 22.95
N HIS A 33 -10.64 20.22 22.41
CA HIS A 33 -10.91 18.89 22.97
C HIS A 33 -12.37 18.68 23.42
N GLU A 34 -13.33 19.12 22.62
CA GLU A 34 -14.76 19.15 22.99
C GLU A 34 -15.37 17.74 23.06
N ALA A 35 -14.88 16.80 22.25
CA ALA A 35 -15.37 15.43 22.19
C ALA A 35 -14.25 14.39 22.37
N PRO A 36 -14.58 13.21 22.95
CA PRO A 36 -13.59 12.14 23.17
C PRO A 36 -12.98 11.58 21.87
N GLY A 37 -13.63 11.82 20.72
CA GLY A 37 -13.14 11.40 19.40
C GLY A 37 -12.13 12.36 18.76
N ASP A 38 -11.97 13.57 19.30
CA ASP A 38 -11.19 14.63 18.66
C ASP A 38 -9.72 14.25 18.52
N ALA A 39 -9.11 13.76 19.60
CA ALA A 39 -7.72 13.32 19.59
C ALA A 39 -7.46 12.19 18.59
N LEU A 40 -8.41 11.27 18.44
CA LEU A 40 -8.33 10.22 17.43
C LEU A 40 -8.41 10.84 16.03
N LEU A 41 -9.42 11.68 15.77
CA LEU A 41 -9.64 12.31 14.47
C LEU A 41 -8.42 13.15 14.04
N VAL A 42 -7.86 13.96 14.94
CA VAL A 42 -6.63 14.73 14.69
C VAL A 42 -5.49 13.81 14.25
N GLY A 43 -5.29 12.70 14.97
CA GLY A 43 -4.28 11.70 14.63
C GLY A 43 -4.51 11.08 13.24
N LEU A 44 -5.73 10.68 12.92
CA LEU A 44 -6.06 10.08 11.62
C LEU A 44 -5.87 11.08 10.46
N VAL A 45 -6.24 12.35 10.65
CA VAL A 45 -6.04 13.41 9.65
C VAL A 45 -4.55 13.65 9.43
N LYS A 46 -3.74 13.76 10.49
CA LYS A 46 -2.28 13.92 10.37
C LYS A 46 -1.64 12.74 9.62
N LEU A 47 -2.06 11.50 9.88
CA LEU A 47 -1.61 10.32 9.13
C LEU A 47 -2.02 10.36 7.65
N GLN A 48 -3.24 10.82 7.35
CA GLN A 48 -3.74 10.99 5.98
C GLN A 48 -2.96 12.06 5.22
N LEU A 49 -2.60 13.17 5.87
CA LEU A 49 -1.76 14.21 5.28
C LEU A 49 -0.38 13.71 4.90
N ILE A 50 0.24 12.89 5.75
CA ILE A 50 1.52 12.24 5.43
C ILE A 50 1.36 11.32 4.22
N ALA A 51 0.31 10.49 4.17
CA ALA A 51 0.03 9.63 3.02
C ALA A 51 -0.25 10.42 1.72
N ALA A 52 -0.86 11.60 1.83
CA ALA A 52 -1.05 12.50 0.68
C ALA A 52 0.30 13.08 0.18
N LYS A 53 1.21 13.45 1.09
CA LYS A 53 2.58 13.87 0.72
C LYS A 53 3.33 12.74 0.00
N VAL A 54 3.25 11.51 0.51
CA VAL A 54 3.81 10.32 -0.13
C VAL A 54 3.27 10.16 -1.55
N THR A 55 1.95 10.24 -1.72
CA THR A 55 1.30 10.11 -3.03
C THR A 55 1.81 11.16 -4.02
N ARG A 56 1.96 12.42 -3.57
CA ARG A 56 2.51 13.49 -4.40
C ARG A 56 3.95 13.20 -4.84
N ILE A 57 4.81 12.78 -3.90
CA ILE A 57 6.21 12.43 -4.20
C ILE A 57 6.26 11.25 -5.18
N TRP A 58 5.40 10.26 -4.98
CA TRP A 58 5.29 9.11 -5.89
C TRP A 58 4.97 9.60 -7.31
N VAL A 59 3.94 10.43 -7.49
CA VAL A 59 3.52 10.94 -8.81
C VAL A 59 4.60 11.80 -9.45
N GLU A 60 5.24 12.68 -8.69
CA GLU A 60 6.30 13.56 -9.18
C GLU A 60 7.58 12.79 -9.57
N SER A 61 7.87 11.68 -8.89
CA SER A 61 9.12 10.93 -9.07
C SER A 61 8.96 9.68 -9.94
N GLY A 62 7.74 9.18 -10.14
CA GLY A 62 7.45 7.92 -10.85
C GLY A 62 7.83 7.94 -12.34
N GLU A 63 7.86 9.12 -12.96
CA GLU A 63 8.30 9.29 -14.34
C GLU A 63 9.84 9.29 -14.49
N CYS A 64 10.58 9.46 -13.40
CA CYS A 64 12.02 9.64 -13.44
C CYS A 64 12.77 8.31 -13.22
N LYS A 65 13.14 7.63 -14.31
CA LYS A 65 13.88 6.35 -14.30
C LYS A 65 15.40 6.51 -14.25
N THR A 66 15.93 7.64 -13.74
CA THR A 66 17.38 7.88 -13.63
C THR A 66 17.85 7.85 -12.18
N ASP A 67 19.12 7.53 -11.93
CA ASP A 67 19.72 7.65 -10.59
C ASP A 67 19.57 9.09 -10.08
N GLU A 68 19.96 10.09 -10.87
CA GLU A 68 19.80 11.51 -10.52
C GLU A 68 18.37 11.87 -10.08
N GLY A 69 17.36 11.34 -10.77
CA GLY A 69 15.95 11.58 -10.48
C GLY A 69 15.47 10.97 -9.17
N THR A 70 16.05 9.84 -8.79
CA THR A 70 15.65 9.06 -7.61
C THR A 70 16.53 9.36 -6.38
N ARG A 71 17.54 10.22 -6.50
CA ARG A 71 18.44 10.62 -5.39
C ARG A 71 17.72 11.24 -4.20
N MET A 72 16.61 11.95 -4.43
CA MET A 72 15.87 12.63 -3.37
C MET A 72 14.92 11.70 -2.58
N ILE A 73 14.70 10.46 -3.05
CA ILE A 73 13.78 9.51 -2.39
C ILE A 73 14.21 9.22 -0.96
N GLY A 74 15.49 8.89 -0.71
CA GLY A 74 15.99 8.60 0.63
C GLY A 74 15.74 9.74 1.64
N PRO A 75 16.17 10.99 1.33
CA PRO A 75 15.86 12.15 2.15
C PRO A 75 14.35 12.37 2.40
N TYR A 76 13.49 12.17 1.40
CA TYR A 76 12.04 12.28 1.58
C TYR A 76 11.51 11.21 2.54
N VAL A 77 11.93 9.95 2.37
CA VAL A 77 11.55 8.84 3.24
C VAL A 77 11.99 9.11 4.69
N ALA A 78 13.19 9.62 4.90
CA ALA A 78 13.68 9.99 6.23
C ALA A 78 12.84 11.09 6.88
N LEU A 79 12.54 12.18 6.14
CA LEU A 79 11.69 13.26 6.63
C LEU A 79 10.29 12.77 7.01
N LEU A 80 9.65 11.99 6.15
CA LEU A 80 8.30 11.49 6.37
C LEU A 80 8.23 10.49 7.54
N ASN A 81 9.25 9.64 7.70
CA ASN A 81 9.35 8.76 8.87
C ASN A 81 9.50 9.57 10.18
N MET A 82 10.22 10.69 10.17
CA MET A 82 10.28 11.60 11.32
C MET A 82 8.92 12.24 11.62
N GLU A 83 8.20 12.70 10.60
CA GLU A 83 6.83 13.23 10.77
C GLU A 83 5.88 12.16 11.34
N LEU A 84 5.95 10.93 10.83
CA LEU A 84 5.14 9.81 11.33
C LEU A 84 5.45 9.49 12.79
N ALA A 85 6.73 9.45 13.17
CA ALA A 85 7.15 9.23 14.55
C ALA A 85 6.61 10.33 15.47
N ALA A 86 6.69 11.59 15.05
CA ALA A 86 6.12 12.71 15.81
C ALA A 86 4.61 12.56 16.04
N VAL A 87 3.84 12.21 15.00
CA VAL A 87 2.38 11.97 15.13
C VAL A 87 2.09 10.84 16.11
N ARG A 88 2.83 9.73 16.03
CA ARG A 88 2.66 8.59 16.93
C ARG A 88 3.01 8.92 18.38
N ASP A 89 4.11 9.63 18.59
CA ASP A 89 4.65 9.90 19.92
C ASP A 89 3.84 10.98 20.65
N GLN A 90 3.29 11.95 19.91
CA GLN A 90 2.36 12.97 20.43
C GLN A 90 0.96 12.43 20.72
N ALA A 91 0.54 11.34 20.06
CA ALA A 91 -0.79 10.78 20.26
C ALA A 91 -1.02 10.31 21.72
N PRO A 92 -2.16 10.63 22.36
CA PRO A 92 -2.49 10.13 23.69
C PRO A 92 -2.51 8.60 23.78
N SER A 93 -2.33 8.04 24.97
CA SER A 93 -2.28 6.58 25.19
C SER A 93 -3.52 5.85 24.65
N HIS A 94 -4.72 6.39 24.87
CA HIS A 94 -5.98 5.80 24.39
C HIS A 94 -6.08 5.80 22.86
N VAL A 95 -5.51 6.82 22.18
CA VAL A 95 -5.43 6.88 20.71
C VAL A 95 -4.41 5.85 20.21
N ARG A 96 -3.24 5.73 20.83
CA ARG A 96 -2.22 4.73 20.46
C ARG A 96 -2.71 3.29 20.58
N THR A 97 -3.64 3.01 21.49
CA THR A 97 -4.27 1.68 21.64
C THR A 97 -5.44 1.45 20.69
N ASN A 98 -5.93 2.48 20.01
CA ASN A 98 -7.04 2.35 19.07
C ASN A 98 -6.60 1.57 17.82
N ARG A 99 -7.34 0.50 17.48
CA ARG A 99 -7.01 -0.39 16.36
C ARG A 99 -7.04 0.32 15.00
N ILE A 100 -7.93 1.29 14.79
CA ILE A 100 -7.99 2.06 13.54
C ILE A 100 -6.73 2.93 13.43
N PHE A 101 -6.36 3.62 14.50
CA PHE A 101 -5.13 4.42 14.52
C PHE A 101 -3.88 3.57 14.27
N GLN A 102 -3.77 2.40 14.92
CA GLN A 102 -2.67 1.45 14.69
C GLN A 102 -2.62 0.97 13.24
N THR A 103 -3.78 0.61 12.67
CA THR A 103 -3.90 0.16 11.27
C THR A 103 -3.46 1.26 10.31
N MET A 104 -3.97 2.49 10.48
CA MET A 104 -3.56 3.64 9.66
C MET A 104 -2.08 3.98 9.83
N THR A 105 -1.54 3.90 11.05
CA THR A 105 -0.11 4.16 11.32
C THR A 105 0.77 3.17 10.56
N SER A 106 0.49 1.86 10.67
CA SER A 106 1.24 0.83 9.95
C SER A 106 1.10 0.97 8.42
N HIS A 107 -0.08 1.33 7.92
CA HIS A 107 -0.25 1.61 6.50
C HIS A 107 0.57 2.85 6.06
N THR A 108 0.54 3.94 6.81
CA THR A 108 1.33 5.13 6.48
C THR A 108 2.82 4.82 6.49
N GLU A 109 3.31 4.06 7.48
CA GLU A 109 4.70 3.58 7.51
C GLU A 109 5.06 2.76 6.26
N LEU A 110 4.18 1.84 5.85
CA LEU A 110 4.34 1.07 4.62
C LEU A 110 4.46 1.98 3.40
N THR A 111 3.53 2.92 3.23
CA THR A 111 3.52 3.83 2.06
C THR A 111 4.73 4.76 2.01
N ILE A 112 5.28 5.17 3.16
CA ILE A 112 6.50 5.97 3.20
C ILE A 112 7.68 5.13 2.72
N ASN A 113 7.86 3.95 3.31
CA ASN A 113 9.05 3.15 3.04
C ASN A 113 8.99 2.48 1.65
N GLU A 114 7.80 2.22 1.10
CA GLU A 114 7.68 1.68 -0.27
C GLU A 114 8.18 2.64 -1.35
N LEU A 115 8.31 3.95 -1.06
CA LEU A 115 8.92 4.90 -1.99
C LEU A 115 10.33 4.48 -2.39
N THR A 116 11.05 3.74 -1.53
CA THR A 116 12.37 3.19 -1.85
C THR A 116 12.35 2.28 -3.08
N LEU A 117 11.20 1.65 -3.39
CA LEU A 117 11.03 0.82 -4.59
C LEU A 117 11.14 1.63 -5.90
N LEU A 118 10.91 2.94 -5.86
CA LEU A 118 11.17 3.82 -7.01
C LEU A 118 12.66 3.94 -7.32
N ARG A 119 13.52 3.71 -6.32
CA ARG A 119 14.98 3.75 -6.47
C ARG A 119 15.53 2.37 -6.81
N THR A 120 14.97 1.29 -6.29
CA THR A 120 15.42 -0.08 -6.63
C THR A 120 15.19 -0.43 -8.09
N SER A 121 14.30 0.28 -8.80
CA SER A 121 14.09 0.11 -10.24
C SER A 121 15.22 0.70 -11.10
N THR A 122 16.06 1.58 -10.53
CA THR A 122 17.12 2.30 -11.25
C THR A 122 18.51 1.97 -10.71
N VAL A 123 18.61 1.67 -9.42
CA VAL A 123 19.86 1.48 -8.69
C VAL A 123 19.80 0.17 -7.91
N PRO A 124 20.70 -0.81 -8.17
CA PRO A 124 20.75 -2.06 -7.42
C PRO A 124 21.00 -1.81 -5.92
N ILE A 125 20.34 -2.58 -5.05
CA ILE A 125 20.40 -2.40 -3.60
C ILE A 125 21.84 -2.52 -3.08
N ALA A 126 22.63 -3.41 -3.66
CA ALA A 126 24.03 -3.64 -3.27
C ALA A 126 24.96 -2.42 -3.45
N THR A 127 24.54 -1.42 -4.22
CA THR A 127 25.32 -0.19 -4.45
C THR A 127 25.04 0.89 -3.41
N ASP A 128 24.05 0.69 -2.52
CA ASP A 128 23.73 1.60 -1.42
C ASP A 128 24.79 1.47 -0.31
N PRO A 129 25.65 2.49 -0.10
CA PRO A 129 26.77 2.39 0.83
C PRO A 129 26.34 2.23 2.29
N ASP A 130 25.13 2.70 2.63
CA ASP A 130 24.62 2.74 4.00
C ASP A 130 23.52 1.69 4.26
N LEU A 131 23.22 0.85 3.26
CA LEU A 131 22.13 -0.15 3.32
C LEU A 131 20.75 0.45 3.66
N GLN A 132 20.54 1.75 3.38
CA GLN A 132 19.30 2.45 3.73
C GLN A 132 18.09 1.86 3.01
N THR A 133 18.26 1.54 1.72
CA THR A 133 17.26 0.88 0.89
C THR A 133 16.83 -0.44 1.52
N LEU A 134 17.80 -1.24 1.97
CA LEU A 134 17.51 -2.52 2.63
C LEU A 134 16.76 -2.33 3.96
N ASP A 135 17.14 -1.35 4.79
CA ASP A 135 16.39 -0.99 6.01
C ASP A 135 14.93 -0.62 5.70
N HIS A 136 14.70 0.17 4.64
CA HIS A 136 13.36 0.53 4.21
C HIS A 136 12.54 -0.67 3.74
N LEU A 137 13.12 -1.62 3.01
CA LEU A 137 12.42 -2.86 2.62
C LEU A 137 12.05 -3.70 3.84
N PHE A 138 12.93 -3.80 4.85
CA PHE A 138 12.60 -4.46 6.12
C PHE A 138 11.49 -3.75 6.88
N ARG A 139 11.52 -2.41 6.93
CA ARG A 139 10.44 -1.60 7.51
C ARG A 139 9.12 -1.82 6.81
N CYS A 140 9.08 -1.93 5.48
CA CYS A 140 7.88 -2.31 4.75
C CYS A 140 7.35 -3.67 5.21
N LEU A 141 8.21 -4.68 5.33
CA LEU A 141 7.82 -6.02 5.77
C LEU A 141 7.24 -6.01 7.20
N GLU A 142 7.85 -5.29 8.13
CA GLU A 142 7.34 -5.17 9.50
C GLU A 142 6.03 -4.36 9.56
N ALA A 143 5.90 -3.32 8.76
CA ALA A 143 4.67 -2.55 8.62
C ALA A 143 3.52 -3.41 8.07
N ILE A 144 3.78 -4.24 7.05
CA ILE A 144 2.82 -5.23 6.51
C ILE A 144 2.37 -6.19 7.62
N LYS A 145 3.30 -6.79 8.36
CA LYS A 145 2.98 -7.71 9.47
C LYS A 145 2.14 -7.03 10.54
N SER A 146 2.50 -5.81 10.92
CA SER A 146 1.77 -5.03 11.92
C SER A 146 0.35 -4.70 11.46
N TRP A 147 0.20 -4.29 10.20
CA TRP A 147 -1.09 -4.00 9.59
C TRP A 147 -1.98 -5.25 9.57
N ILE A 148 -1.48 -6.37 9.05
CA ILE A 148 -2.22 -7.64 8.98
C ILE A 148 -2.64 -8.09 10.38
N ARG A 149 -1.71 -8.08 11.35
CA ARG A 149 -2.00 -8.45 12.74
C ARG A 149 -3.10 -7.60 13.36
N THR A 150 -3.17 -6.32 13.02
CA THR A 150 -4.19 -5.41 13.55
C THR A 150 -5.51 -5.57 12.81
N MET A 151 -5.47 -5.71 11.48
CA MET A 151 -6.65 -5.90 10.63
C MET A 151 -7.40 -7.19 10.97
N LEU A 152 -6.69 -8.28 11.24
CA LEU A 152 -7.31 -9.55 11.61
C LEU A 152 -7.93 -9.55 13.02
N LYS A 153 -7.60 -8.57 13.88
CA LYS A 153 -8.22 -8.45 15.21
C LYS A 153 -9.63 -7.87 15.17
N PHE A 154 -10.08 -7.27 14.07
CA PHE A 154 -11.43 -6.73 13.98
C PHE A 154 -12.47 -7.85 13.83
N ASP A 155 -13.62 -7.68 14.46
CA ASP A 155 -14.73 -8.62 14.36
C ASP A 155 -15.48 -8.44 13.03
N ALA A 156 -16.17 -9.48 12.57
CA ALA A 156 -16.92 -9.47 11.32
C ALA A 156 -17.92 -8.29 11.22
N ALA A 157 -18.54 -7.90 12.34
CA ALA A 157 -19.46 -6.78 12.40
C ALA A 157 -18.75 -5.42 12.31
N GLU A 158 -17.49 -5.30 12.70
CA GLU A 158 -16.76 -4.03 12.65
C GLU A 158 -16.39 -3.63 11.22
N TYR A 159 -16.23 -4.60 10.32
CA TYR A 159 -16.01 -4.34 8.89
C TYR A 159 -17.16 -3.56 8.22
N LEU A 160 -18.38 -3.58 8.80
CA LEU A 160 -19.53 -2.77 8.35
C LEU A 160 -19.26 -1.27 8.48
N GLY A 161 -18.61 -0.88 9.58
CA GLY A 161 -18.37 0.52 9.90
C GLY A 161 -17.08 1.06 9.27
N PHE A 162 -16.37 0.26 8.48
CA PHE A 162 -15.07 0.68 7.97
C PHE A 162 -15.20 1.77 6.92
N PRO A 163 -14.57 2.94 7.14
CA PRO A 163 -14.54 3.96 6.13
C PRO A 163 -13.76 3.44 4.91
N PHE A 164 -14.20 3.82 3.71
CA PHE A 164 -13.59 3.42 2.44
C PHE A 164 -12.05 3.53 2.39
N PRO A 165 -11.41 4.57 2.96
CA PRO A 165 -9.95 4.64 3.05
C PRO A 165 -9.29 3.41 3.67
N LEU A 166 -9.88 2.75 4.68
CA LEU A 166 -9.30 1.52 5.25
C LEU A 166 -9.28 0.37 4.25
N TRP A 167 -10.30 0.27 3.39
CA TRP A 167 -10.33 -0.72 2.32
C TRP A 167 -9.27 -0.45 1.25
N LYS A 168 -9.02 0.82 0.93
CA LYS A 168 -7.91 1.20 0.04
C LYS A 168 -6.55 0.74 0.58
N GLN A 169 -6.35 0.73 1.90
CA GLN A 169 -5.10 0.27 2.51
C GLN A 169 -4.83 -1.21 2.25
N PHE A 170 -5.87 -2.02 2.23
CA PHE A 170 -5.75 -3.46 1.97
C PHE A 170 -5.12 -3.73 0.60
N ARG A 171 -5.55 -3.00 -0.44
CA ARG A 171 -4.93 -3.06 -1.77
C ARG A 171 -3.44 -2.77 -1.68
N THR A 172 -3.05 -1.65 -1.07
CA THR A 172 -1.65 -1.26 -0.93
C THR A 172 -0.83 -2.35 -0.25
N VAL A 173 -1.31 -2.88 0.87
CA VAL A 173 -0.62 -3.94 1.63
C VAL A 173 -0.40 -5.19 0.78
N VAL A 174 -1.42 -5.63 0.04
CA VAL A 174 -1.33 -6.79 -0.84
C VAL A 174 -0.33 -6.54 -1.98
N LEU A 175 -0.43 -5.39 -2.66
CA LEU A 175 0.45 -5.05 -3.77
C LEU A 175 1.92 -4.95 -3.34
N VAL A 176 2.20 -4.28 -2.23
CA VAL A 176 3.58 -4.13 -1.73
C VAL A 176 4.12 -5.47 -1.25
N THR A 177 3.31 -6.32 -0.60
CA THR A 177 3.73 -7.66 -0.20
C THR A 177 4.18 -8.48 -1.41
N LEU A 178 3.43 -8.40 -2.51
CA LEU A 178 3.77 -9.11 -3.75
C LEU A 178 5.00 -8.51 -4.43
N ARG A 179 5.13 -7.18 -4.48
CA ARG A 179 6.33 -6.50 -4.99
C ARG A 179 7.56 -6.94 -4.22
N LEU A 180 7.51 -6.93 -2.88
CA LEU A 180 8.62 -7.41 -2.05
C LEU A 180 8.87 -8.92 -2.24
N GLY A 181 7.83 -9.72 -2.40
CA GLY A 181 7.93 -11.16 -2.61
C GLY A 181 8.40 -11.57 -4.01
N ALA A 182 8.48 -10.64 -4.95
CA ALA A 182 8.90 -10.86 -6.34
C ALA A 182 10.00 -9.88 -6.78
N LEU A 183 10.60 -9.13 -5.85
CA LEU A 183 11.65 -8.17 -6.15
C LEU A 183 12.92 -8.90 -6.58
N ASP A 184 13.32 -8.70 -7.83
CA ASP A 184 14.50 -9.32 -8.44
C ASP A 184 15.75 -8.47 -8.15
N ASP A 185 16.28 -8.60 -6.93
CA ASP A 185 17.57 -8.03 -6.54
C ASP A 185 18.37 -9.05 -5.70
N PRO A 186 19.64 -9.36 -6.06
CA PRO A 186 20.45 -10.34 -5.33
C PRO A 186 20.68 -10.03 -3.84
N ALA A 187 20.55 -8.77 -3.42
CA ALA A 187 20.70 -8.37 -2.03
C ALA A 187 19.40 -8.53 -1.20
N TRP A 188 18.29 -8.93 -1.81
CA TRP A 188 16.99 -9.10 -1.15
C TRP A 188 16.53 -10.56 -1.11
N ASP A 189 16.21 -11.05 0.10
CA ASP A 189 15.64 -12.39 0.29
C ASP A 189 14.11 -12.37 0.07
N THR A 190 13.67 -12.60 -1.16
CA THR A 190 12.22 -12.75 -1.46
C THR A 190 11.58 -13.92 -0.71
N GLY A 191 12.35 -14.97 -0.40
CA GLY A 191 11.92 -16.09 0.41
C GLY A 191 11.58 -15.68 1.84
N LEU A 192 12.29 -14.71 2.41
CA LEU A 192 11.96 -14.16 3.73
C LEU A 192 10.56 -13.56 3.75
N VAL A 193 10.18 -12.82 2.71
CA VAL A 193 8.84 -12.22 2.60
C VAL A 193 7.77 -13.30 2.56
N ARG A 194 7.95 -14.30 1.69
CA ARG A 194 7.04 -15.44 1.51
C ARG A 194 6.86 -16.27 2.78
N ARG A 195 7.92 -16.46 3.56
CA ARG A 195 7.87 -17.16 4.86
C ARG A 195 7.28 -16.30 5.97
N SER A 196 7.42 -14.99 5.87
CA SER A 196 6.99 -14.03 6.90
C SER A 196 5.51 -13.67 6.82
N VAL A 197 4.92 -13.75 5.63
CA VAL A 197 3.54 -13.33 5.37
C VAL A 197 2.84 -14.39 4.53
N ASP A 198 1.95 -15.17 5.16
CA ASP A 198 1.02 -16.07 4.46
C ASP A 198 -0.13 -15.24 3.86
N LEU A 199 0.18 -14.56 2.76
CA LEU A 199 -0.77 -13.67 2.10
C LEU A 199 -2.05 -14.41 1.65
N PRO A 200 -2.00 -15.61 1.03
CA PRO A 200 -3.21 -16.36 0.71
C PRO A 200 -4.08 -16.68 1.94
N GLY A 201 -3.47 -17.12 3.05
CA GLY A 201 -4.19 -17.40 4.29
C GLY A 201 -4.83 -16.15 4.90
N VAL A 202 -4.13 -15.01 4.86
CA VAL A 202 -4.66 -13.71 5.32
C VAL A 202 -5.88 -13.29 4.49
N LEU A 203 -5.81 -13.44 3.16
CA LEU A 203 -6.92 -13.14 2.26
C LEU A 203 -8.12 -14.05 2.55
N ASP A 204 -7.88 -15.35 2.80
CA ASP A 204 -8.95 -16.29 3.18
C ASP A 204 -9.61 -15.92 4.50
N GLU A 205 -8.83 -15.55 5.52
CA GLU A 205 -9.39 -15.15 6.82
C GLU A 205 -10.27 -13.90 6.69
N ILE A 206 -9.82 -12.91 5.93
CA ILE A 206 -10.58 -11.68 5.66
C ILE A 206 -11.85 -11.99 4.87
N ALA A 207 -11.78 -12.83 3.83
CA ALA A 207 -12.94 -13.26 3.06
C ALA A 207 -13.99 -13.94 3.96
N GLN A 208 -13.56 -14.87 4.82
CA GLN A 208 -14.46 -15.54 5.76
C GLN A 208 -15.08 -14.57 6.78
N LYS A 209 -14.32 -13.57 7.27
CA LYS A 209 -14.86 -12.53 8.17
C LYS A 209 -15.92 -11.69 7.44
N LEU A 210 -15.67 -11.31 6.19
CA LEU A 210 -16.63 -10.58 5.36
C LEU A 210 -17.88 -11.41 5.04
N GLU A 211 -17.74 -12.70 4.77
CA GLU A 211 -18.87 -13.60 4.54
C GLU A 211 -19.75 -13.76 5.79
N ARG A 212 -19.14 -13.84 6.97
CA ARG A 212 -19.85 -13.83 8.26
C ARG A 212 -20.54 -12.50 8.53
N GLY A 213 -19.95 -11.37 8.10
CA GLY A 213 -20.60 -10.06 8.16
C GLY A 213 -21.80 -9.96 7.22
N ARG A 214 -21.66 -10.45 5.98
CA ARG A 214 -22.72 -10.51 4.98
C ARG A 214 -23.90 -11.40 5.38
N SER A 215 -23.70 -12.46 6.17
CA SER A 215 -24.84 -13.24 6.67
C SER A 215 -25.66 -12.47 7.72
N GLN A 216 -25.10 -11.41 8.29
CA GLN A 216 -25.75 -10.54 9.28
C GLN A 216 -26.39 -9.30 8.64
N THR A 217 -26.02 -8.92 7.40
CA THR A 217 -26.55 -7.74 6.70
C THR A 217 -26.73 -7.98 5.20
N ALA A 218 -27.78 -7.43 4.59
CA ALA A 218 -28.04 -7.57 3.15
C ALA A 218 -27.25 -6.56 2.27
N GLU A 219 -26.18 -5.97 2.80
CA GLU A 219 -25.47 -4.89 2.10
C GLU A 219 -24.67 -5.40 0.90
N PRO A 220 -24.83 -4.78 -0.29
CA PRO A 220 -24.14 -5.22 -1.51
C PRO A 220 -22.62 -5.03 -1.42
N VAL A 221 -22.15 -4.14 -0.53
CA VAL A 221 -20.75 -3.78 -0.37
C VAL A 221 -19.86 -4.99 -0.03
N PHE A 222 -20.35 -5.93 0.79
CA PHE A 222 -19.62 -7.14 1.15
C PHE A 222 -19.42 -8.06 -0.05
N ALA A 223 -20.43 -8.20 -0.90
CA ALA A 223 -20.32 -9.06 -2.07
C ALA A 223 -19.22 -8.56 -3.01
N THR A 224 -19.10 -7.23 -3.18
CA THR A 224 -18.00 -6.60 -3.92
C THR A 224 -16.65 -6.87 -3.26
N PHE A 225 -16.51 -6.66 -1.94
CA PHE A 225 -15.23 -6.88 -1.26
C PHE A 225 -14.81 -8.34 -1.21
N ILE A 226 -15.74 -9.28 -1.03
CA ILE A 226 -15.45 -10.72 -1.08
C ILE A 226 -14.92 -11.09 -2.46
N LYS A 227 -15.54 -10.61 -3.54
CA LYS A 227 -15.04 -10.82 -4.91
C LYS A 227 -13.63 -10.26 -5.09
N MET A 228 -13.39 -9.04 -4.61
CA MET A 228 -12.07 -8.40 -4.65
C MET A 228 -11.01 -9.23 -3.92
N VAL A 229 -11.30 -9.70 -2.71
CA VAL A 229 -10.38 -10.52 -1.91
C VAL A 229 -10.08 -11.86 -2.61
N HIS A 230 -11.09 -12.52 -3.18
CA HIS A 230 -10.89 -13.75 -3.95
C HIS A 230 -10.07 -13.54 -5.22
N MET A 231 -10.28 -12.42 -5.93
CA MET A 231 -9.47 -12.04 -7.10
C MET A 231 -8.01 -11.83 -6.71
N LEU A 232 -7.76 -11.06 -5.65
CA LEU A 232 -6.42 -10.86 -5.09
C LEU A 232 -5.77 -12.19 -4.72
N LYS A 233 -6.53 -13.11 -4.11
CA LYS A 233 -6.02 -14.45 -3.76
C LYS A 233 -5.61 -15.23 -5.00
N SER A 234 -6.48 -15.33 -5.99
CA SER A 234 -6.17 -16.05 -7.24
C SER A 234 -4.91 -15.49 -7.89
N TRP A 235 -4.74 -14.18 -7.87
CA TRP A 235 -3.56 -13.53 -8.43
C TRP A 235 -2.29 -13.80 -7.59
N THR A 236 -2.37 -13.72 -6.26
CA THR A 236 -1.22 -14.04 -5.38
C THR A 236 -0.71 -15.46 -5.62
N LEU A 237 -1.63 -16.42 -5.79
CA LEU A 237 -1.27 -17.82 -6.08
C LEU A 237 -0.58 -17.95 -7.44
N SER A 238 -0.99 -17.19 -8.45
CA SER A 238 -0.30 -17.15 -9.75
C SER A 238 1.13 -16.63 -9.63
N VAL A 239 1.32 -15.49 -8.94
CA VAL A 239 2.64 -14.88 -8.74
C VAL A 239 3.58 -15.81 -7.96
N TYR A 240 3.06 -16.54 -6.97
CA TYR A 240 3.86 -17.49 -6.20
C TYR A 240 4.11 -18.81 -6.92
N ALA A 241 3.25 -19.22 -7.86
CA ALA A 241 3.44 -20.42 -8.67
C ALA A 241 4.51 -20.22 -9.76
N ASP A 242 4.65 -19.01 -10.30
CA ASP A 242 5.67 -18.64 -11.30
C ASP A 242 7.03 -18.28 -10.69
N GLY A 243 7.19 -18.35 -9.36
CA GLY A 243 8.49 -18.18 -8.71
C GLY A 243 9.47 -19.27 -9.18
N PRO A 244 10.78 -18.98 -9.31
CA PRO A 244 11.73 -19.89 -9.92
C PRO A 244 11.67 -21.24 -9.21
N SER A 245 11.23 -22.26 -9.94
CA SER A 245 11.24 -23.64 -9.48
C SER A 245 12.67 -23.97 -9.09
N GLU A 246 12.87 -24.51 -7.89
CA GLU A 246 14.13 -25.13 -7.48
C GLU A 246 14.54 -26.14 -8.57
N SER A 247 15.48 -25.76 -9.43
CA SER A 247 16.16 -26.71 -10.31
C SER A 247 17.22 -27.42 -9.48
N ALA A 248 16.81 -28.55 -8.90
CA ALA A 248 17.74 -29.56 -8.44
C ALA A 248 18.59 -30.06 -9.64
N ASP A 249 19.91 -30.02 -9.43
CA ASP A 249 20.97 -30.78 -10.11
C ASP A 249 20.92 -30.95 -11.64
N ALA A 250 21.84 -30.25 -12.32
CA ALA A 250 22.58 -30.83 -13.43
C ALA A 250 23.93 -30.12 -13.67
N GLY A 251 25.01 -30.77 -13.24
CA GLY A 251 26.24 -30.92 -14.05
C GLY A 251 27.11 -29.70 -14.32
N CYS A 252 28.27 -29.66 -13.64
CA CYS A 252 29.47 -28.96 -14.08
C CYS A 252 29.75 -29.18 -15.58
N THR A 253 29.88 -28.10 -16.36
CA THR A 253 30.83 -28.05 -17.47
C THR A 253 31.26 -26.61 -17.78
N SER A 254 32.57 -26.41 -17.85
CA SER A 254 33.28 -25.19 -18.21
C SER A 254 33.11 -24.80 -19.68
N GLY A 255 33.05 -23.50 -20.01
CA GLY A 255 33.32 -23.03 -21.38
C GLY A 255 32.93 -21.59 -21.72
N SER A 256 33.95 -20.72 -21.76
CA SER A 256 34.17 -19.52 -22.60
C SER A 256 33.18 -18.35 -22.69
N LEU A 257 33.79 -17.16 -22.58
CA LEU A 257 33.32 -15.80 -22.89
C LEU A 257 32.77 -15.65 -24.32
N SER A 258 31.63 -14.94 -24.45
CA SER A 258 31.32 -14.12 -25.63
C SER A 258 30.48 -12.90 -25.23
N GLU A 259 30.95 -11.72 -25.59
CA GLU A 259 30.22 -10.44 -25.55
C GLU A 259 29.06 -10.44 -26.57
N GLY A 260 27.95 -9.80 -26.21
CA GLY A 260 27.06 -9.13 -27.17
C GLY A 260 25.58 -9.53 -27.15
N GLU A 261 24.77 -8.81 -26.36
CA GLU A 261 23.53 -8.10 -26.78
C GLU A 261 22.96 -7.37 -25.55
N PRO A 262 22.48 -6.11 -25.66
CA PRO A 262 21.78 -5.49 -24.54
C PRO A 262 20.47 -6.23 -24.36
N ALA A 263 20.33 -6.93 -23.23
CA ALA A 263 19.07 -7.54 -22.83
C ALA A 263 17.99 -6.46 -22.87
N VAL A 264 16.96 -6.68 -23.68
CA VAL A 264 15.70 -5.97 -23.55
C VAL A 264 15.27 -6.20 -22.11
N VAL A 265 15.33 -5.15 -21.29
CA VAL A 265 14.77 -5.17 -19.95
C VAL A 265 13.27 -5.31 -20.16
N GLU A 266 12.76 -6.55 -20.12
CA GLU A 266 11.34 -6.79 -19.98
C GLU A 266 10.90 -6.01 -18.74
N GLU A 267 9.95 -5.09 -18.91
CA GLU A 267 9.39 -4.39 -17.76
C GLU A 267 8.83 -5.45 -16.82
N PRO A 268 9.14 -5.37 -15.51
CA PRO A 268 8.70 -6.40 -14.59
C PRO A 268 7.17 -6.44 -14.61
N PRO A 269 6.53 -7.61 -14.45
CA PRO A 269 5.09 -7.81 -14.66
C PRO A 269 4.16 -6.97 -13.75
N TRP A 270 4.72 -6.13 -12.89
CA TRP A 270 4.00 -5.15 -12.06
C TRP A 270 4.09 -3.70 -12.56
N ALA A 271 4.90 -3.40 -13.58
CA ALA A 271 5.06 -2.05 -14.15
C ALA A 271 3.73 -1.54 -14.74
N ASP A 272 3.00 -2.42 -15.42
CA ASP A 272 1.65 -2.13 -15.95
C ASP A 272 0.60 -1.89 -14.83
N LEU A 273 0.83 -2.43 -13.63
CA LEU A 273 -0.11 -2.38 -12.49
C LEU A 273 -0.10 -1.05 -11.74
N VAL A 274 0.87 -0.19 -12.03
CA VAL A 274 0.93 1.19 -11.53
C VAL A 274 -0.02 2.09 -12.33
N CYS A 275 -0.30 1.74 -13.60
CA CYS A 275 -1.07 2.55 -14.54
C CYS A 275 -2.41 1.94 -14.96
N GLU A 276 -2.71 0.67 -14.69
CA GLU A 276 -4.08 0.16 -14.86
C GLU A 276 -5.00 0.65 -13.73
N ASP A 277 -5.38 1.92 -13.84
CA ASP A 277 -6.55 2.52 -13.18
C ASP A 277 -7.84 1.72 -13.48
N GLU A 278 -7.86 0.87 -14.51
CA GLU A 278 -9.04 0.08 -14.91
C GLU A 278 -9.38 -1.08 -13.96
N PHE A 279 -8.39 -1.84 -13.47
CA PHE A 279 -8.63 -2.98 -12.57
C PHE A 279 -9.20 -2.56 -11.21
N TRP A 280 -8.95 -1.32 -10.80
CA TRP A 280 -9.42 -0.75 -9.54
C TRP A 280 -10.42 0.40 -9.71
N ASN A 281 -10.85 0.67 -10.95
CA ASN A 281 -11.84 1.69 -11.22
C ASN A 281 -13.20 1.29 -10.63
N VAL A 282 -13.99 2.29 -10.30
CA VAL A 282 -15.32 2.16 -9.67
C VAL A 282 -16.24 1.22 -10.49
N ASP A 283 -16.00 1.13 -11.79
CA ASP A 283 -16.71 0.26 -12.74
C ASP A 283 -16.40 -1.24 -12.56
N PHE A 284 -15.17 -1.62 -12.19
CA PHE A 284 -14.78 -3.02 -11.96
C PHE A 284 -15.39 -3.60 -10.68
N LEU A 285 -15.57 -2.74 -9.66
CA LEU A 285 -16.13 -3.11 -8.35
C LEU A 285 -17.67 -3.17 -8.34
N GLY A 286 -18.34 -2.77 -9.44
CA GLY A 286 -19.79 -2.87 -9.60
C GLY A 286 -20.58 -2.13 -8.51
N TRP A 287 -20.04 -1.04 -7.97
CA TRP A 287 -20.71 -0.26 -6.93
C TRP A 287 -21.86 0.54 -7.55
N PRO A 288 -23.05 0.63 -6.92
CA PRO A 288 -24.04 1.61 -7.33
C PRO A 288 -23.41 2.98 -7.14
N TYR A 289 -23.45 3.81 -8.18
CA TYR A 289 -23.31 5.25 -8.02
C TYR A 289 -24.23 5.65 -6.85
N MET A 290 -23.66 6.04 -5.71
CA MET A 290 -24.42 6.79 -4.74
C MET A 290 -24.63 8.17 -5.37
N SER A 291 -25.79 8.27 -6.02
CA SER A 291 -26.38 9.45 -6.65
C SER A 291 -26.43 10.66 -5.72
#